data_AF-A0A949SYN2-F1
#
_entry.id   AF-A0A949SYN2-F1
#
_cell.length_a   1.000
_cell.length_b   1.000
_cell.length_c   1.000
_cell.angle_alpha   90.00
_cell.angle_beta   90.00
_cell.angle_gamma   90.00
#
_symmetry.space_group_name_H-M   'P 1'
#
loop_
_entity.id
_entity.type
_entity.pdbx_description
1 polymer ?
#
loop_
_entity_poly.entity_id
_entity_poly.type
_entity_poly.pdbx_seq_one_letter_code
_entity_poly.pdbx_strand_id
1 'polypeptide(L)'
;MPEIRPVMRSVERGEAPRRKRRSQSLPASTKAKRERKPTKLMVKGYPRDWSKISRRVRFERAQGVCDQCGKRHGESVYQGPQGSWQREGQWFDERGQPIEKPPPWPSKRWWDHLRHYGEPPRPKRVRVVLHTAHLDHNPANCADENLAALCQQCHLRYDVGLHLWTWRLNRDLARGQKVLFCSANKKLE
;
A
#
# COMPACT_ATOMS: atom_id res chain seq x y z
N MET A 1 45.88 21.39 -39.78
CA MET A 1 45.94 22.58 -38.91
C MET A 1 45.10 23.66 -39.58
N PRO A 2 44.07 24.23 -38.91
CA PRO A 2 44.11 24.65 -37.52
C PRO A 2 43.06 23.98 -36.61
N GLU A 3 43.40 23.93 -35.33
CA GLU A 3 42.54 23.55 -34.21
C GLU A 3 41.47 24.62 -33.97
N ILE A 4 40.20 24.22 -33.92
CA ILE A 4 39.12 25.09 -33.43
C ILE A 4 38.99 24.81 -31.94
N ARG A 5 39.63 25.66 -31.13
CA ARG A 5 39.45 25.70 -29.67
C ARG A 5 38.05 26.27 -29.36
N PRO A 6 37.22 25.60 -28.54
CA PRO A 6 36.01 26.23 -28.03
C PRO A 6 36.38 27.36 -27.06
N VAL A 7 35.91 28.57 -27.36
CA VAL A 7 35.98 29.73 -26.48
C VAL A 7 35.11 29.45 -25.25
N MET A 8 35.74 29.12 -24.13
CA MET A 8 35.09 29.10 -22.81
C MET A 8 34.70 30.53 -22.44
N ARG A 9 33.41 30.85 -22.56
CA ARG A 9 32.85 32.11 -22.07
C ARG A 9 32.74 31.99 -20.55
N SER A 10 33.63 32.65 -19.83
CA SER A 10 33.52 32.81 -18.37
C SER A 10 32.22 33.54 -18.04
N VAL A 11 31.22 32.82 -17.53
CA VAL A 11 30.04 33.43 -16.91
C VAL A 11 30.41 33.72 -15.46
N GLU A 12 30.73 34.99 -15.19
CA GLU A 12 30.82 35.49 -13.82
C GLU A 12 29.45 35.30 -13.14
N ARG A 13 29.42 34.48 -12.09
CA ARG A 13 28.24 34.32 -11.25
C ARG A 13 28.10 35.55 -10.37
N GLY A 14 27.32 36.53 -10.84
CA GLY A 14 26.84 37.61 -9.98
C GLY A 14 26.05 37.04 -8.79
N GLU A 15 26.41 37.43 -7.58
CA GLU A 15 25.70 37.06 -6.36
C GLU A 15 24.28 37.62 -6.38
N ALA A 16 23.28 36.73 -6.34
CA ALA A 16 21.89 37.13 -6.21
C ALA A 16 21.61 37.65 -4.78
N PRO A 17 20.91 38.79 -4.61
CA PRO A 17 20.63 39.32 -3.28
C PRO A 17 19.72 38.37 -2.48
N ARG A 18 20.21 37.96 -1.30
CA ARG A 18 19.45 37.19 -0.29
C ARG A 18 18.19 37.96 0.10
N ARG A 19 17.03 37.55 -0.41
CA ARG A 19 15.73 37.97 0.14
C ARG A 19 15.62 37.49 1.59
N LYS A 20 15.70 38.41 2.56
CA LYS A 20 15.38 38.14 3.96
C LYS A 20 13.91 37.70 4.05
N ARG A 21 13.67 36.40 4.27
CA ARG A 21 12.33 35.92 4.64
C ARG A 21 11.98 36.53 6.00
N ARG A 22 10.98 37.41 6.01
CA ARG A 22 10.37 37.93 7.23
C ARG A 22 9.76 36.75 7.98
N SER A 23 10.38 36.33 9.07
CA SER A 23 9.88 35.31 9.98
C SER A 23 8.71 35.89 10.78
N GLN A 24 7.49 35.73 10.28
CA GLN A 24 6.31 35.86 11.13
C GLN A 24 5.96 34.46 11.63
N SER A 25 6.23 34.22 12.90
CA SER A 25 5.81 33.03 13.64
C SER A 25 4.28 33.02 13.71
N LEU A 26 3.66 32.03 13.06
CA LEU A 26 2.24 31.73 13.28
C LEU A 26 2.10 31.12 14.68
N PRO A 27 1.08 31.51 15.48
CA PRO A 27 0.87 30.93 16.80
C PRO A 27 0.60 29.43 16.68
N ALA A 28 1.11 28.69 17.67
CA ALA A 28 0.99 27.25 17.74
C ALA A 28 -0.49 26.85 17.77
N SER A 29 -0.99 26.34 16.64
CA SER A 29 -2.29 25.67 16.57
C SER A 29 -2.21 24.43 17.47
N THR A 30 -2.85 24.49 18.64
CA THR A 30 -3.14 23.31 19.45
C THR A 30 -3.99 22.40 18.57
N LYS A 31 -3.37 21.36 18.00
CA LYS A 31 -4.09 20.32 17.26
C LYS A 31 -4.97 19.57 18.25
N ALA A 32 -6.18 20.06 18.48
CA ALA A 32 -7.23 19.26 19.07
C ALA A 32 -7.31 17.96 18.26
N LYS A 33 -7.13 16.84 18.94
CA LYS A 33 -7.14 15.50 18.35
C LYS A 33 -8.53 15.32 17.73
N ARG A 34 -8.62 15.56 16.42
CA ARG A 34 -9.87 15.46 15.67
C ARG A 34 -10.30 14.00 15.74
N GLU A 35 -11.20 13.68 16.66
CA GLU A 35 -11.80 12.35 16.76
C GLU A 35 -12.46 12.06 15.42
N ARG A 36 -11.81 11.18 14.64
CA ARG A 36 -12.39 10.68 13.39
C ARG A 36 -13.53 9.75 13.79
N LYS A 37 -14.75 10.28 13.86
CA LYS A 37 -15.95 9.45 13.91
C LYS A 37 -15.90 8.52 12.68
N PRO A 38 -16.09 7.20 12.87
CA PRO A 38 -16.04 6.25 11.77
C PRO A 38 -17.04 6.67 10.71
N THR A 39 -16.61 6.72 9.45
CA THR A 39 -17.48 7.07 8.33
C THR A 39 -18.61 6.05 8.22
N LYS A 40 -19.84 6.56 8.14
CA LYS A 40 -21.13 5.85 8.18
C LYS A 40 -21.30 4.70 7.17
N LEU A 41 -20.36 4.51 6.25
CA LEU A 41 -20.33 3.39 5.30
C LEU A 41 -19.83 2.06 5.90
N MET A 42 -19.31 2.04 7.13
CA MET A 42 -18.69 0.85 7.74
C MET A 42 -19.66 -0.16 8.39
N VAL A 43 -20.98 0.03 8.35
CA VAL A 43 -21.92 -0.74 9.20
C VAL A 43 -23.06 -1.44 8.45
N LYS A 44 -23.21 -1.28 7.13
CA LYS A 44 -24.23 -2.06 6.40
C LYS A 44 -23.68 -3.46 6.09
N GLY A 45 -24.16 -4.45 6.83
CA GLY A 45 -23.97 -5.88 6.54
C GLY A 45 -23.15 -6.66 7.57
N TYR A 46 -22.32 -5.99 8.38
CA TYR A 46 -21.55 -6.66 9.43
C TYR A 46 -22.42 -6.97 10.66
N PRO A 47 -22.29 -8.14 11.29
CA PRO A 47 -23.01 -8.47 12.52
C PRO A 47 -22.48 -7.65 13.71
N ARG A 48 -23.31 -7.51 14.76
CA ARG A 48 -22.99 -6.68 15.95
C ARG A 48 -21.74 -7.13 16.69
N ASP A 49 -21.46 -8.42 16.66
CA ASP A 49 -20.34 -9.09 17.32
C ASP A 49 -19.09 -9.23 16.44
N TRP A 50 -19.03 -8.53 15.31
CA TRP A 50 -17.89 -8.56 14.37
C TRP A 50 -16.52 -8.41 15.04
N SER A 51 -16.40 -7.58 16.08
CA SER A 51 -15.14 -7.41 16.81
C SER A 51 -14.63 -8.73 17.42
N LYS A 52 -15.53 -9.56 17.94
CA LYS A 52 -15.22 -10.90 18.48
C LYS A 52 -14.88 -11.87 17.34
N ILE A 53 -15.69 -11.89 16.28
CA ILE A 53 -15.47 -12.75 15.10
C ILE A 53 -14.09 -12.45 14.49
N SER A 54 -13.79 -11.18 14.21
CA SER A 54 -12.52 -10.75 13.63
C SER A 54 -11.32 -11.05 14.54
N ARG A 55 -11.49 -10.93 15.86
CA ARG A 55 -10.43 -11.30 16.82
C ARG A 55 -10.15 -12.80 16.78
N ARG A 56 -11.19 -13.63 16.85
CA ARG A 56 -11.09 -15.10 16.78
C ARG A 56 -10.39 -15.54 15.51
N VAL A 57 -10.82 -15.05 14.35
CA VAL A 57 -10.20 -15.41 13.06
C VAL A 57 -8.72 -15.06 13.04
N ARG A 58 -8.33 -13.85 13.48
CA ARG A 58 -6.94 -13.38 13.40
C ARG A 58 -6.01 -14.01 14.42
N PHE A 59 -6.46 -14.22 15.66
CA PHE A 59 -5.56 -14.53 16.77
C PHE A 59 -5.81 -15.90 17.40
N GLU A 60 -7.00 -16.46 17.25
CA GLU A 60 -7.32 -17.79 17.79
C GLU A 60 -7.13 -18.85 16.71
N ARG A 61 -7.80 -18.69 15.55
CA ARG A 61 -7.68 -19.63 14.41
C ARG A 61 -6.34 -19.50 13.69
N ALA A 62 -6.03 -18.30 13.19
CA ALA A 62 -4.82 -18.07 12.40
C ALA A 62 -3.57 -17.86 13.28
N GLN A 63 -3.70 -17.89 14.61
CA GLN A 63 -2.60 -17.73 15.57
C GLN A 63 -1.74 -16.46 15.34
N GLY A 64 -2.35 -15.39 14.84
CA GLY A 64 -1.64 -14.15 14.51
C GLY A 64 -0.75 -14.26 13.28
N VAL A 65 -0.97 -15.24 12.40
CA VAL A 65 -0.24 -15.45 11.15
C VAL A 65 -1.15 -15.15 9.96
N CYS A 66 -0.59 -14.56 8.90
CA CYS A 66 -1.31 -14.36 7.65
C CYS A 66 -1.54 -15.70 6.94
N ASP A 67 -2.80 -16.04 6.67
CA ASP A 67 -3.22 -17.30 6.01
C ASP A 67 -2.61 -17.46 4.60
N GLN A 68 -2.19 -16.36 3.96
CA GLN A 68 -1.67 -16.39 2.59
C GLN A 68 -0.14 -16.32 2.47
N CYS A 69 0.55 -15.60 3.36
CA CYS A 69 2.00 -15.37 3.23
C CYS A 69 2.82 -15.60 4.49
N GLY A 70 2.19 -16.03 5.59
CA GLY A 70 2.92 -16.40 6.81
C GLY A 70 3.50 -15.24 7.64
N LYS A 71 3.29 -13.97 7.25
CA LYS A 71 3.71 -12.80 8.07
C LYS A 71 2.99 -12.79 9.42
N ARG A 72 3.72 -12.52 10.50
CA ARG A 72 3.16 -12.51 11.87
C ARG A 72 2.64 -11.12 12.23
N HIS A 73 1.52 -11.05 12.95
CA HIS A 73 0.97 -9.80 13.44
C HIS A 73 1.96 -9.09 14.37
N GLY A 74 2.15 -7.78 14.18
CA GLY A 74 3.05 -6.96 15.00
C GLY A 74 4.53 -7.06 14.62
N GLU A 75 4.90 -8.01 13.77
CA GLU A 75 6.25 -8.18 13.25
C GLU A 75 6.69 -7.00 12.40
N SER A 76 7.99 -6.65 12.45
CA SER A 76 8.59 -5.67 11.56
C SER A 76 9.34 -6.37 10.44
N VAL A 77 8.82 -6.31 9.22
CA VAL A 77 9.45 -6.90 8.03
C VAL A 77 9.92 -5.81 7.08
N TYR A 78 10.86 -6.13 6.19
CA TYR A 78 11.19 -5.27 5.07
C TYR A 78 10.36 -5.66 3.84
N GLN A 79 9.69 -4.70 3.22
CA GLN A 79 8.95 -4.91 1.98
C GLN A 79 9.82 -4.58 0.78
N GLY A 80 9.88 -5.55 -0.14
CA GLY A 80 10.51 -5.45 -1.43
C GLY A 80 9.50 -5.27 -2.57
N PRO A 81 10.00 -5.30 -3.81
CA PRO A 81 9.17 -5.19 -5.01
C PRO A 81 8.24 -6.38 -5.21
N GLN A 82 7.16 -6.16 -5.95
CA GLN A 82 6.23 -7.23 -6.38
C GLN A 82 5.72 -8.10 -5.22
N GLY A 83 5.52 -7.50 -4.04
CA GLY A 83 5.03 -8.20 -2.86
C GLY A 83 6.07 -9.06 -2.12
N SER A 84 7.31 -9.15 -2.61
CA SER A 84 8.41 -9.78 -1.90
C SER A 84 8.69 -9.08 -0.57
N TRP A 85 9.24 -9.82 0.38
CA TRP A 85 9.53 -9.29 1.72
C TRP A 85 10.68 -10.06 2.37
N GLN A 86 11.31 -9.43 3.36
CA GLN A 86 12.46 -10.00 4.05
C GLN A 86 12.23 -9.99 5.56
N ARG A 87 12.66 -11.07 6.19
CA ARG A 87 12.74 -11.24 7.65
C ARG A 87 14.11 -11.80 7.97
N GLU A 88 14.82 -11.15 8.89
CA GLU A 88 16.10 -11.65 9.43
C GLU A 88 17.11 -12.01 8.32
N GLY A 89 17.16 -11.22 7.24
CA GLY A 89 18.05 -11.48 6.09
C GLY A 89 17.45 -12.40 5.02
N GLN A 90 16.55 -13.32 5.38
CA GLN A 90 15.89 -14.23 4.44
C GLN A 90 14.80 -13.51 3.64
N TRP A 91 14.84 -13.64 2.32
CA TRP A 91 13.79 -13.15 1.42
C TRP A 91 12.69 -14.18 1.19
N PHE A 92 11.49 -13.67 0.96
CA PHE A 92 10.30 -14.43 0.64
C PHE A 92 9.57 -13.76 -0.52
N ASP A 93 8.91 -14.56 -1.34
CA ASP A 93 8.00 -14.07 -2.36
C ASP A 93 6.69 -13.54 -1.75
N GLU A 94 5.77 -13.13 -2.62
CA GLU A 94 4.45 -12.62 -2.24
C GLU A 94 3.51 -13.66 -1.60
N ARG A 95 3.83 -14.96 -1.72
CA ARG A 95 3.12 -16.10 -1.10
C ARG A 95 3.83 -16.60 0.16
N GLY A 96 4.95 -16.00 0.54
CA GLY A 96 5.73 -16.40 1.71
C GLY A 96 6.65 -17.60 1.46
N GLN A 97 6.93 -17.95 0.19
CA GLN A 97 7.93 -18.95 -0.16
C GLN A 97 9.33 -18.34 -0.12
N PRO A 98 10.33 -19.04 0.43
CA PRO A 98 11.69 -18.52 0.51
C PRO A 98 12.29 -18.33 -0.88
N ILE A 99 12.96 -17.20 -1.09
CA ILE A 99 13.69 -16.87 -2.32
C ILE A 99 15.07 -16.34 -1.94
N GLU A 100 16.05 -16.50 -2.83
CA GLU A 100 17.42 -16.03 -2.60
C GLU A 100 17.51 -14.49 -2.62
N LYS A 101 16.85 -13.87 -3.60
CA LYS A 101 16.83 -12.42 -3.81
C LYS A 101 15.46 -11.96 -4.30
N PRO A 102 15.06 -10.72 -3.98
CA PRO A 102 13.79 -10.19 -4.47
C PRO A 102 13.82 -10.01 -5.99
N PRO A 103 12.65 -10.06 -6.65
CA PRO A 103 12.56 -9.73 -8.07
C PRO A 103 12.97 -8.27 -8.32
N PRO A 104 13.27 -7.86 -9.56
CA PRO A 104 13.52 -6.46 -9.88
C PRO A 104 12.26 -5.62 -9.62
N TRP A 105 12.43 -4.32 -9.34
CA TRP A 105 11.28 -3.43 -9.26
C TRP A 105 10.76 -3.14 -10.68
N PRO A 106 9.44 -3.22 -10.92
CA PRO A 106 8.90 -3.20 -12.29
C PRO A 106 8.90 -1.81 -12.95
N SER A 107 9.30 -0.74 -12.25
CA SER A 107 9.17 0.64 -12.75
C SER A 107 10.43 1.13 -13.47
N LYS A 108 10.29 1.93 -14.54
CA LYS A 108 11.42 2.63 -15.19
C LYS A 108 12.29 3.40 -14.18
N ARG A 109 11.66 4.02 -13.18
CA ARG A 109 12.33 4.74 -12.08
C ARG A 109 13.31 3.89 -11.29
N TRP A 110 13.12 2.57 -11.25
CA TRP A 110 14.05 1.67 -10.59
C TRP A 110 15.36 1.53 -11.36
N TRP A 111 15.28 1.32 -12.68
CA TRP A 111 16.47 1.30 -13.53
C TRP A 111 17.21 2.64 -13.49
N ASP A 112 16.47 3.75 -13.42
CA ASP A 112 17.07 5.07 -13.24
C ASP A 112 17.80 5.20 -11.90
N HIS A 113 17.20 4.73 -10.80
CA HIS A 113 17.83 4.71 -9.47
C HIS A 113 19.08 3.84 -9.45
N LEU A 114 19.00 2.62 -9.99
CA LEU A 114 20.12 1.70 -10.05
C LEU A 114 21.28 2.29 -10.87
N ARG A 115 20.99 2.94 -12.00
CA ARG A 115 22.01 3.63 -12.82
C ARG A 115 22.63 4.83 -12.11
N HIS A 116 21.86 5.60 -11.35
CA HIS A 116 22.37 6.80 -10.67
C HIS A 116 23.18 6.47 -9.41
N TYR A 117 22.75 5.49 -8.63
CA TYR A 117 23.32 5.19 -7.31
C TYR A 117 24.18 3.93 -7.29
N GLY A 118 24.16 3.09 -8.33
CA GLY A 118 24.87 1.82 -8.37
C GLY A 118 24.25 0.72 -7.49
N GLU A 119 23.24 1.05 -6.69
CA GLU A 119 22.56 0.11 -5.78
C GLU A 119 21.02 0.14 -5.96
N PRO A 120 20.33 -1.00 -5.73
CA PRO A 120 18.88 -1.02 -5.76
C PRO A 120 18.29 -0.19 -4.61
N PRO A 121 17.06 0.34 -4.75
CA PRO A 121 16.38 1.03 -3.67
C PRO A 121 16.27 0.17 -2.42
N ARG A 122 16.56 0.78 -1.27
CA ARG A 122 16.45 0.08 0.01
C ARG A 122 15.00 -0.30 0.30
N PRO A 123 14.77 -1.53 0.80
CA PRO A 123 13.41 -1.97 1.11
C PRO A 123 12.87 -1.21 2.32
N LYS A 124 11.55 -1.02 2.36
CA LYS A 124 10.89 -0.26 3.42
C LYS A 124 10.55 -1.15 4.59
N ARG A 125 10.91 -0.75 5.81
CA ARG A 125 10.46 -1.44 7.02
C ARG A 125 8.98 -1.15 7.27
N VAL A 126 8.18 -2.19 7.48
CA VAL A 126 6.73 -2.10 7.73
C VAL A 126 6.36 -2.98 8.91
N ARG A 127 5.52 -2.46 9.80
CA ARG A 127 4.89 -3.23 10.88
C ARG A 127 3.67 -3.97 10.32
N VAL A 128 3.68 -5.29 10.39
CA VAL A 128 2.61 -6.15 9.89
C VAL A 128 1.38 -5.98 10.77
N VAL A 129 0.24 -5.72 10.13
CA VAL A 129 -1.08 -5.75 10.75
C VAL A 129 -1.94 -6.75 10.00
N LEU A 130 -2.67 -7.57 10.75
CA LEU A 130 -3.64 -8.51 10.20
C LEU A 130 -5.03 -7.89 10.18
N HIS A 131 -5.77 -8.21 9.14
CA HIS A 131 -7.17 -7.88 8.90
C HIS A 131 -7.95 -9.17 8.67
N THR A 132 -9.27 -9.11 8.82
CA THR A 132 -10.16 -10.22 8.46
C THR A 132 -10.80 -9.89 7.11
N ALA A 133 -10.61 -10.75 6.11
CA ALA A 133 -11.18 -10.62 4.78
C ALA A 133 -12.35 -11.60 4.59
N HIS A 134 -13.39 -11.16 3.88
CA HIS A 134 -14.48 -12.00 3.40
C HIS A 134 -14.14 -12.49 1.98
N LEU A 135 -14.09 -13.81 1.78
CA LEU A 135 -13.66 -14.42 0.51
C LEU A 135 -14.70 -14.32 -0.62
N ASP A 136 -15.91 -13.87 -0.30
CA ASP A 136 -16.97 -13.53 -1.25
C ASP A 136 -17.24 -12.02 -1.31
N HIS A 137 -16.46 -11.21 -0.58
CA HIS A 137 -16.67 -9.77 -0.37
C HIS A 137 -18.07 -9.40 0.20
N ASN A 138 -18.83 -10.36 0.74
CA ASN A 138 -20.12 -10.11 1.39
C ASN A 138 -19.93 -9.99 2.90
N PRO A 139 -20.10 -8.78 3.48
CA PRO A 139 -19.87 -8.55 4.91
C PRO A 139 -20.87 -9.27 5.85
N ALA A 140 -21.97 -9.82 5.32
CA ALA A 140 -22.94 -10.58 6.09
C ALA A 140 -22.60 -12.07 6.19
N ASN A 141 -21.75 -12.59 5.31
CA ASN A 141 -21.38 -14.01 5.30
C ASN A 141 -20.17 -14.26 6.23
N CYS A 142 -20.44 -14.41 7.52
CA CYS A 142 -19.40 -14.66 8.52
C CYS A 142 -19.14 -16.16 8.78
N ALA A 143 -19.47 -17.05 7.85
CA ALA A 143 -19.09 -18.45 7.95
C ALA A 143 -17.56 -18.59 8.00
N ASP A 144 -17.04 -19.49 8.84
CA ASP A 144 -15.59 -19.63 9.11
C ASP A 144 -14.77 -19.88 7.85
N GLU A 145 -15.32 -20.64 6.93
CA GLU A 145 -14.74 -20.99 5.63
C GLU A 145 -14.64 -19.77 4.70
N ASN A 146 -15.51 -18.78 4.88
CA ASN A 146 -15.52 -17.54 4.09
C ASN A 146 -14.61 -16.46 4.68
N LEU A 147 -14.00 -16.68 5.85
CA LEU A 147 -13.14 -15.69 6.52
C LEU A 147 -11.67 -16.08 6.43
N ALA A 148 -10.82 -15.10 6.10
CA ALA A 148 -9.37 -15.24 6.07
C ALA A 148 -8.68 -14.17 6.93
N ALA A 149 -7.62 -14.54 7.63
CA ALA A 149 -6.73 -13.62 8.32
C ALA A 149 -5.61 -13.20 7.36
N LEU A 150 -5.68 -11.99 6.81
CA LEU A 150 -4.73 -11.50 5.82
C LEU A 150 -3.94 -10.30 6.36
N CYS A 151 -2.65 -10.23 6.04
CA CYS A 151 -1.87 -9.02 6.29
C CYS A 151 -2.32 -7.87 5.37
N GLN A 152 -1.97 -6.62 5.72
CA GLN A 152 -2.27 -5.42 4.92
C GLN A 152 -1.99 -5.60 3.42
N GLN A 153 -0.83 -6.17 3.05
CA GLN A 153 -0.45 -6.38 1.65
C GLN A 153 -1.36 -7.40 0.95
N CYS A 154 -1.56 -8.56 1.58
CA CYS A 154 -2.40 -9.63 1.04
C CYS A 154 -3.86 -9.20 0.90
N HIS A 155 -4.38 -8.50 1.92
CA HIS A 155 -5.74 -7.98 1.92
C HIS A 155 -5.96 -6.96 0.80
N LEU A 156 -5.05 -5.99 0.64
CA LEU A 156 -5.14 -4.99 -0.43
C LEU A 156 -5.05 -5.62 -1.82
N ARG A 157 -4.23 -6.67 -1.99
CA ARG A 157 -4.14 -7.40 -3.25
C ARG A 157 -5.42 -8.17 -3.54
N TYR A 158 -6.02 -8.78 -2.53
CA TYR A 158 -7.29 -9.48 -2.66
C TYR A 158 -8.42 -8.53 -3.09
N ASP A 159 -8.51 -7.37 -2.45
CA ASP A 159 -9.56 -6.38 -2.71
C ASP A 159 -9.36 -5.54 -4.00
N VAL A 160 -8.20 -5.63 -4.67
CA VAL A 160 -7.84 -4.70 -5.76
C VAL A 160 -8.88 -4.69 -6.87
N GLY A 161 -9.41 -5.86 -7.24
CA GLY A 161 -10.43 -5.98 -8.28
C GLY A 161 -11.73 -5.28 -7.89
N LEU A 162 -12.20 -5.51 -6.66
CA LEU A 162 -13.38 -4.85 -6.12
C LEU A 162 -13.20 -3.33 -6.02
N HIS A 163 -12.02 -2.88 -5.58
CA HIS A 163 -11.70 -1.45 -5.49
C HIS A 163 -11.71 -0.78 -6.86
N LEU A 164 -11.08 -1.38 -7.87
CA LEU A 164 -11.09 -0.87 -9.24
C LEU A 164 -12.51 -0.80 -9.82
N TRP A 165 -13.32 -1.83 -9.60
CA TRP A 165 -14.72 -1.86 -10.03
C TRP A 165 -15.53 -0.76 -9.34
N THR A 166 -15.43 -0.65 -8.01
CA THR A 166 -16.16 0.35 -7.21
C THR A 166 -15.74 1.77 -7.58
N TRP A 167 -14.44 2.01 -7.82
CA TRP A 167 -13.95 3.31 -8.27
C TRP A 167 -14.49 3.68 -9.64
N ARG A 168 -14.53 2.72 -10.58
CA ARG A 168 -15.12 2.94 -11.91
C ARG A 168 -16.61 3.25 -11.80
N LEU A 169 -17.35 2.46 -11.04
CA LEU A 169 -18.78 2.67 -10.78
C LEU A 169 -19.04 4.08 -10.22
N ASN A 170 -18.34 4.46 -9.17
CA ASN A 170 -18.50 5.78 -8.53
C ASN A 170 -18.14 6.93 -9.48
N ARG A 171 -17.11 6.75 -10.31
CA ARG A 171 -16.71 7.73 -11.31
C ARG A 171 -17.78 7.89 -12.40
N ASP A 172 -18.35 6.80 -12.88
CA ASP A 172 -19.36 6.80 -13.93
C ASP A 172 -20.68 7.37 -13.40
N LEU A 173 -21.08 7.02 -12.17
CA LEU A 173 -22.21 7.63 -11.45
C LEU A 173 -22.03 9.14 -11.25
N ALA A 174 -20.83 9.58 -10.85
CA ALA A 174 -20.53 11.01 -10.69
C ALA A 174 -20.60 11.80 -12.02
N ARG A 175 -20.47 11.10 -13.17
CA ARG A 175 -20.61 11.67 -14.52
C ARG A 175 -22.05 11.59 -15.05
N GLY A 176 -23.00 11.09 -14.25
CA GLY A 176 -24.39 10.91 -14.65
C GLY A 176 -24.62 9.75 -15.63
N GLN A 177 -23.63 8.88 -15.82
CA GLN A 177 -23.82 7.68 -16.64
C GLN A 177 -24.67 6.66 -15.87
N LYS A 178 -25.70 6.13 -16.54
CA LYS A 178 -26.45 4.98 -16.03
C LYS A 178 -25.57 3.75 -16.13
N VAL A 179 -25.42 3.01 -15.03
CA VAL A 179 -24.64 1.78 -15.00
C VAL A 179 -25.48 0.69 -15.68
N LEU A 180 -25.22 0.43 -16.97
CA LEU A 180 -26.02 -0.51 -17.77
C LEU A 180 -25.75 -1.99 -17.44
N PHE A 181 -24.63 -2.30 -16.77
CA PHE A 181 -24.26 -3.65 -16.39
C PHE A 181 -23.78 -3.69 -14.93
N CYS A 182 -24.64 -4.18 -14.04
CA CYS A 182 -24.26 -4.56 -12.68
C CYS A 182 -24.09 -6.08 -12.64
N SER A 183 -22.96 -6.60 -13.10
CA SER A 183 -22.65 -8.03 -12.92
C SER A 183 -21.64 -8.16 -11.80
N ALA A 184 -22.14 -8.37 -10.58
CA ALA A 184 -21.36 -8.71 -9.40
C ALA A 184 -20.85 -10.18 -9.41
N ASN A 185 -21.00 -10.91 -10.52
CA ASN A 185 -20.55 -12.29 -10.65
C ASN A 185 -19.76 -12.46 -11.95
N LYS A 186 -18.45 -12.29 -11.88
CA LYS A 186 -17.53 -13.07 -12.71
C LYS A 186 -16.54 -13.74 -11.77
N LYS A 187 -16.83 -15.00 -11.43
CA LYS A 187 -15.79 -15.93 -10.98
C LYS A 187 -14.68 -15.86 -12.04
N LEU A 188 -13.47 -15.53 -11.60
CA LEU A 188 -12.28 -15.65 -12.42
C LEU A 188 -11.94 -17.15 -12.44
N GLU A 189 -12.31 -17.82 -13.53
CA GLU A 189 -11.69 -19.08 -13.97
C GLU A 189 -10.30 -18.80 -14.54
#